data_AF-A0A961PK05-F1
#
_entry.id   AF-A0A961PK05-F1
#
_cell.length_a   1.000
_cell.length_b   1.000
_cell.length_c   1.000
_cell.angle_alpha   90.00
_cell.angle_beta   90.00
_cell.angle_gamma   90.00
#
_symmetry.space_group_name_H-M   'P 1'
#
loop_
_entity.id
_entity.type
_entity.pdbx_description
1 polymer ?
#
loop_
_entity_poly.entity_id
_entity_poly.type
_entity_poly.pdbx_seq_one_letter_code
_entity_poly.pdbx_strand_id
1 'polypeptide(L)' 'LAAEKTRRSARLIELDPLYCDVVIRRWQALTGGSAVLAGTGERFDTRAAALETEAGHVQETQ' A
#
# COMPACT_ATOMS: atom_id res chain seq x y z
N LEU A 1 -0.74 11.59 -7.02
CA LEU A 1 -2.03 12.33 -6.99
C LEU A 1 -2.19 13.33 -8.15
N ALA A 2 -1.23 14.23 -8.41
CA ALA A 2 -1.38 15.22 -9.49
C ALA A 2 -1.56 14.59 -10.88
N ALA A 3 -0.80 13.55 -11.21
CA ALA A 3 -0.92 12.82 -12.48
C ALA A 3 -2.35 12.29 -12.68
N GLU A 4 -2.91 11.60 -11.68
CA GLU A 4 -4.29 11.11 -11.63
C GLU A 4 -5.32 12.22 -11.91
N LYS A 5 -5.24 13.34 -11.19
CA LYS A 5 -6.14 14.50 -11.37
C LYS A 5 -6.07 15.10 -12.78
N THR A 6 -4.94 14.91 -13.47
CA THR A 6 -4.70 15.37 -14.85
C THR A 6 -4.84 14.27 -15.89
N ARG A 7 -5.36 13.09 -15.52
CA ARG A 7 -5.49 11.90 -16.39
C ARG A 7 -4.18 11.47 -17.06
N ARG A 8 -3.09 11.45 -16.30
CA ARG A 8 -1.77 10.97 -16.74
C ARG A 8 -1.31 9.79 -15.89
N SER A 9 -0.54 8.90 -16.49
CA SER A 9 0.15 7.83 -15.78
C SER A 9 1.38 8.36 -15.04
N ALA A 10 1.51 8.04 -13.75
CA ALA A 10 2.72 8.31 -12.98
C ALA A 10 3.62 7.07 -12.90
N ARG A 11 4.93 7.30 -12.81
CA ARG A 11 5.93 6.30 -12.40
C ARG A 11 6.74 6.94 -11.28
N LEU A 12 6.80 6.31 -10.12
CA LEU A 12 7.43 6.86 -8.92
C LEU A 12 8.36 5.81 -8.31
N ILE A 13 9.39 6.30 -7.63
CA ILE A 13 10.25 5.53 -6.73
C ILE A 13 10.27 6.30 -5.41
N GLU A 14 9.97 5.62 -4.33
CA GLU A 14 10.06 6.14 -2.97
C GLU A 14 11.10 5.31 -2.21
N LEU A 15 11.95 5.99 -1.44
CA LEU A 15 13.07 5.35 -0.75
C LEU A 15 12.70 4.92 0.66
N ASP A 16 11.82 5.68 1.30
CA ASP A 16 11.36 5.37 2.65
C ASP A 16 10.14 4.43 2.60
N PRO A 17 10.26 3.20 3.15
CA PRO A 17 9.15 2.25 3.19
C PRO A 17 7.87 2.82 3.83
N LEU A 18 8.00 3.68 4.86
CA LEU A 18 6.85 4.30 5.51
C LEU A 18 6.09 5.20 4.54
N TYR A 19 6.81 5.94 3.69
CA TYR A 19 6.19 6.83 2.71
C TYR A 19 5.60 6.07 1.52
N CYS A 20 6.09 4.87 1.18
CA CYS A 20 5.42 3.98 0.23
C CYS A 20 3.97 3.70 0.65
N ASP A 21 3.76 3.33 1.92
CA ASP A 21 2.44 3.04 2.47
C ASP A 21 1.55 4.28 2.47
N VAL A 22 2.09 5.43 2.88
CA VAL A 22 1.37 6.71 2.88
C VAL A 22 0.93 7.08 1.46
N VAL A 23 1.81 6.93 0.46
CA VAL A 23 1.51 7.25 -0.94
C VAL A 23 0.42 6.34 -1.47
N ILE A 24 0.50 5.02 -1.21
CA ILE A 24 -0.50 4.04 -1.64
C ILE A 24 -1.87 4.37 -1.02
N ARG A 25 -1.94 4.53 0.32
CA ARG A 25 -3.21 4.82 1.02
C ARG A 25 -3.84 6.12 0.53
N ARG A 26 -3.05 7.17 0.31
CA ARG A 26 -3.54 8.44 -0.24
C ARG A 26 -4.07 8.30 -1.67
N TRP A 27 -3.41 7.50 -2.50
CA TRP A 27 -3.88 7.26 -3.86
C TRP A 27 -5.19 6.45 -3.85
N GLN A 28 -5.28 5.34 -3.10
CA GLN A 28 -6.51 4.54 -2.99
C GLN A 28 -7.68 5.38 -2.46
N ALA A 29 -7.46 6.23 -1.45
CA ALA A 29 -8.48 7.12 -0.92
C ALA A 29 -8.96 8.16 -1.94
N LEU A 30 -8.07 8.65 -2.81
CA LEU A 30 -8.42 9.63 -3.84
C LEU A 30 -9.17 8.99 -5.02
N THR A 31 -8.78 7.77 -5.42
CA THR A 31 -9.25 7.15 -6.67
C THR A 31 -10.31 6.09 -6.48
N GLY A 32 -10.43 5.52 -5.27
CA GLY A 32 -11.18 4.30 -5.00
C GLY A 32 -10.53 3.03 -5.60
N GLY A 33 -9.34 3.14 -6.19
CA GLY A 33 -8.62 2.00 -6.75
C GLY A 33 -7.99 1.13 -5.67
N SER A 34 -7.69 -0.13 -6.01
CA SER A 34 -6.89 -1.02 -5.17
C SER A 34 -5.50 -1.18 -5.77
N ALA A 35 -4.46 -0.85 -4.99
CA ALA A 35 -3.09 -1.09 -5.35
C ALA A 35 -2.78 -2.59 -5.30
N VAL A 36 -2.01 -3.06 -6.29
CA VAL A 36 -1.62 -4.46 -6.43
C VAL A 36 -0.11 -4.59 -6.50
N LEU A 37 0.44 -5.60 -5.84
CA LEU A 37 1.85 -5.95 -5.97
C LEU A 37 2.06 -6.65 -7.32
N ALA A 38 2.87 -6.04 -8.20
CA ALA A 38 3.02 -6.53 -9.57
C ALA A 38 3.50 -7.99 -9.68
N GLY A 39 4.31 -8.48 -8.73
CA GLY A 39 4.83 -9.84 -8.76
C GLY A 39 3.84 -10.94 -8.35
N THR A 40 2.87 -10.64 -7.49
CA THR A 40 1.94 -11.64 -6.92
C THR A 40 0.48 -11.36 -7.25
N GLY A 41 0.14 -10.14 -7.67
CA GLY A 41 -1.24 -9.69 -7.83
C GLY A 41 -1.97 -9.41 -6.51
N GLU A 42 -1.31 -9.58 -5.37
CA GLU A 42 -1.88 -9.35 -4.05
C GLU A 42 -2.26 -7.88 -3.86
N ARG A 43 -3.42 -7.62 -3.25
CA ARG A 43 -3.88 -6.27 -2.93
C ARG A 43 -3.13 -5.73 -1.72
N PHE A 44 -2.81 -4.45 -1.74
CA PHE A 44 -2.14 -3.76 -0.64
C PHE A 44 -2.87 -3.95 0.69
N ASP A 45 -4.20 -3.80 0.70
CA ASP A 45 -5.01 -3.91 1.93
C ASP A 45 -4.98 -5.33 2.52
N THR A 46 -4.96 -6.37 1.67
CA THR A 46 -4.84 -7.76 2.10
C THR A 46 -3.51 -8.01 2.79
N ARG A 47 -2.42 -7.51 2.18
CA ARG A 47 -1.08 -7.66 2.74
C ARG A 47 -0.89 -6.89 4.05
N ALA A 48 -1.43 -5.66 4.11
CA ALA A 48 -1.38 -4.84 5.32
C ALA A 48 -2.08 -5.53 6.50
N ALA A 49 -3.27 -6.12 6.28
CA ALA A 49 -3.99 -6.86 7.31
C ALA A 49 -3.26 -8.14 7.77
N ALA A 50 -2.59 -8.83 6.85
CA ALA A 50 -1.77 -10.00 7.19
C ALA A 50 -0.60 -9.62 8.12
N LEU A 51 0.11 -8.53 7.82
CA LEU A 51 1.22 -8.03 8.64
C LEU A 51 0.76 -7.61 10.04
N GLU A 52 -0.42 -6.99 10.16
CA GLU A 52 -1.01 -6.64 11.46
C GLU A 52 -1.34 -7.89 12.29
N THR A 53 -1.80 -8.96 11.64
CA THR A 53 -2.09 -10.25 12.29
C THR A 53 -0.82 -10.96 12.75
N GLU A 54 0.23 -10.95 11.91
CA GLU A 54 1.54 -11.53 12.25
C GLU A 54 2.23 -10.76 13.39
N ALA A 55 2.17 -9.43 13.37
CA ALA A 55 2.71 -8.59 14.44
C ALA A 55 2.01 -8.83 15.79
N GLY A 56 0.71 -9.13 15.78
CA GLY A 56 -0.05 -9.49 16.98
C GLY A 56 0.30 -10.86 17.55
N HIS A 57 0.81 -11.79 16.73
CA HIS A 57 1.16 -13.15 17.15
C HIS A 57 2.51 -13.24 17.88
N VAL A 58 3.36 -12.20 17.78
CA VAL A 58 4.68 -12.17 18.43
C VAL A 58 4.61 -11.88 19.94
N GLN A 59 3.45 -11.44 20.46
CA GLN A 59 3.31 -11.02 21.87
C GLN A 59 2.89 -12.12 22.84
N GLU A 60 2.64 -13.36 22.38
CA GLU A 60 2.19 -14.46 23.23
C GLU A 60 3.27 -15.56 23.32
N THR A 61 4.33 -15.29 24.07
CA THR A 61 5.18 -16.34 24.64
C THR A 61 5.23 -16.13 26.16
N GLN A 62 4.52 -17.02 26.86
CA GLN A 62 4.73 -17.28 28.28
C GLN A 62 6.07 -17.98 28.50
#